data_AF-A0A5D2J0J7-F1
#
_entry.id   AF-A0A5D2J0J7-F1
#
_cell.length_a   1.000
_cell.length_b   1.000
_cell.length_c   1.000
_cell.angle_alpha   90.00
_cell.angle_beta   90.00
_cell.angle_gamma   90.00
#
_symmetry.space_group_name_H-M   'P 1'
#
loop_
_entity.id
_entity.type
_entity.pdbx_description
1 polymer ?
#
loop_
_entity_poly.entity_id
_entity_poly.type
_entity_poly.pdbx_seq_one_letter_code
_entity_poly.pdbx_strand_id
1 'polypeptide(L)'
;MILDRFMLLQSDEGIHRVKFLEARQLVWGLNNQKIAFARACLTARMVNRTLLMPSLSASLFYKETDSLQPVSFNDVFWFERFNSLREGFIRLAHYSDLKNRTRVYNLRAVEANGLKWTVERDLERLKQSIINGPIEMHDVIRVAGKIPFLWHDHWPVKDYARVFECLVLVDEISKEADKVVSKIRRMGRQLRSEAGEGSSLQLAPYVTVHINIQWPCYAYSIAAGETNDP
;
A
#
# COMPACT_ATOMS: atom_id res chain seq x y z
N MET A 1 -29.51 12.50 -5.76
CA MET A 1 -28.79 11.74 -6.80
C MET A 1 -27.26 11.89 -6.80
N ILE A 2 -26.66 13.09 -6.80
CA ILE A 2 -25.18 13.25 -6.67
C ILE A 2 -24.71 13.04 -5.23
N LEU A 3 -25.49 13.56 -4.27
CA LEU A 3 -25.22 13.42 -2.84
C LEU A 3 -25.34 11.96 -2.39
N ASP A 4 -26.34 11.21 -2.88
CA ASP A 4 -26.53 9.79 -2.54
C ASP A 4 -25.36 8.90 -2.96
N ARG A 5 -24.70 9.18 -4.11
CA ARG A 5 -23.50 8.43 -4.54
C ARG A 5 -22.27 8.74 -3.70
N PHE A 6 -22.12 9.98 -3.23
CA PHE A 6 -21.05 10.31 -2.28
C PHE A 6 -21.36 9.84 -0.86
N MET A 7 -22.63 9.74 -0.48
CA MET A 7 -23.08 9.13 0.77
C MET A 7 -22.89 7.60 0.75
N LEU A 8 -23.05 6.95 -0.42
CA LEU A 8 -22.71 5.53 -0.59
C LEU A 8 -21.20 5.26 -0.41
N LEU A 9 -20.31 6.21 -0.72
CA LEU A 9 -18.87 6.10 -0.39
C LEU A 9 -18.61 6.06 1.13
N GLN A 10 -19.53 6.61 1.93
CA GLN A 10 -19.50 6.53 3.40
C GLN A 10 -20.26 5.33 3.96
N SER A 11 -21.04 4.63 3.15
CA SER A 11 -21.70 3.39 3.56
C SER A 11 -20.77 2.19 3.36
N ASP A 12 -20.90 1.17 4.21
CA ASP A 12 -20.26 -0.14 4.02
C ASP A 12 -20.98 -1.00 2.95
N GLU A 13 -21.85 -0.42 2.12
CA GLU A 13 -22.54 -1.16 1.07
C GLU A 13 -21.56 -1.69 0.01
N GLY A 14 -21.72 -2.98 -0.28
CA GLY A 14 -20.65 -3.86 -0.75
C GLY A 14 -20.09 -3.55 -2.13
N ILE A 15 -18.77 -3.75 -2.24
CA ILE A 15 -18.02 -3.72 -3.50
C ILE A 15 -18.62 -4.71 -4.51
N HIS A 16 -18.83 -4.26 -5.75
CA HIS A 16 -19.23 -5.14 -6.84
C HIS A 16 -18.22 -6.28 -7.04
N ARG A 17 -18.67 -7.52 -6.78
CA ARG A 17 -17.86 -8.75 -6.85
C ARG A 17 -17.51 -9.19 -8.28
N VAL A 18 -18.12 -8.58 -9.29
CA VAL A 18 -18.02 -9.02 -10.71
C VAL A 18 -17.35 -7.99 -11.62
N LYS A 19 -16.95 -6.83 -11.07
CA LYS A 19 -16.23 -5.80 -11.82
C LYS A 19 -14.93 -5.45 -11.08
N PHE A 20 -13.90 -5.14 -11.86
CA PHE A 20 -12.52 -5.16 -11.40
C PHE A 20 -11.76 -3.87 -11.74
N LEU A 21 -10.83 -3.50 -10.86
CA LEU A 21 -9.79 -2.53 -11.12
C LEU A 21 -8.45 -3.27 -11.26
N GLU A 22 -7.80 -3.12 -12.41
CA GLU A 22 -6.46 -3.61 -12.67
C GLU A 22 -5.45 -2.49 -12.44
N ALA A 23 -4.45 -2.77 -11.63
CA ALA A 23 -3.29 -1.91 -11.45
C ALA A 23 -2.01 -2.61 -11.92
N ARG A 24 -1.11 -1.83 -12.51
CA ARG A 24 0.21 -2.31 -12.90
C ARG A 24 1.03 -2.76 -11.69
N GLN A 25 2.00 -3.63 -11.97
CA GLN A 25 2.99 -4.08 -10.99
C GLN A 25 3.63 -2.90 -10.26
N LEU A 26 3.79 -3.04 -8.95
CA LEU A 26 4.35 -2.02 -8.08
C LEU A 26 5.87 -2.16 -8.02
N VAL A 27 6.59 -1.44 -8.89
CA VAL A 27 8.05 -1.55 -9.00
C VAL A 27 8.76 -0.49 -8.14
N TRP A 28 8.68 -0.64 -6.82
CA TRP A 28 9.31 0.28 -5.84
C TRP A 28 9.87 -0.49 -4.65
N GLY A 29 10.51 0.18 -3.68
CA GLY A 29 10.81 -0.45 -2.39
C GLY A 29 9.52 -0.88 -1.65
N LEU A 30 9.58 -1.94 -0.84
CA LEU A 30 8.39 -2.58 -0.25
C LEU A 30 7.45 -1.61 0.48
N ASN A 31 7.97 -0.64 1.23
CA ASN A 31 7.14 0.36 1.91
C ASN A 31 6.35 1.24 0.91
N ASN A 32 6.99 1.65 -0.19
CA ASN A 32 6.32 2.41 -1.24
C ASN A 32 5.30 1.53 -1.99
N GLN A 33 5.59 0.24 -2.17
CA GLN A 33 4.62 -0.71 -2.70
C GLN A 33 3.40 -0.85 -1.78
N LYS A 34 3.58 -0.93 -0.46
CA LYS A 34 2.45 -0.96 0.50
C LYS A 34 1.57 0.29 0.38
N ILE A 35 2.19 1.48 0.32
CA ILE A 35 1.45 2.74 0.16
C ILE A 35 0.69 2.75 -1.18
N ALA A 36 1.35 2.35 -2.27
CA ALA A 36 0.73 2.28 -3.58
C ALA A 36 -0.43 1.28 -3.63
N PHE A 37 -0.26 0.12 -3.02
CA PHE A 37 -1.30 -0.89 -2.84
C PHE A 37 -2.50 -0.35 -2.05
N ALA A 38 -2.27 0.41 -0.98
CA ALA A 38 -3.35 1.02 -0.22
C ALA A 38 -4.12 2.05 -1.06
N ARG A 39 -3.40 2.88 -1.83
CA ARG A 39 -4.03 3.79 -2.79
C ARG A 39 -4.87 3.04 -3.83
N ALA A 40 -4.39 1.88 -4.29
CA ALA A 40 -5.13 1.00 -5.19
C ALA A 40 -6.45 0.52 -4.63
N CYS A 41 -6.43 0.03 -3.40
CA CYS A 41 -7.61 -0.48 -2.72
C CYS A 41 -8.66 0.63 -2.55
N LEU A 42 -8.21 1.83 -2.17
CA LEU A 42 -9.11 2.96 -1.93
C LEU A 42 -9.63 3.57 -3.24
N THR A 43 -8.82 3.59 -4.30
CA THR A 43 -9.30 3.91 -5.65
C THR A 43 -10.33 2.89 -6.13
N ALA A 44 -10.08 1.59 -5.95
CA ALA A 44 -11.01 0.52 -6.32
C ALA A 44 -12.34 0.66 -5.57
N ARG A 45 -12.29 0.97 -4.26
CA ARG A 45 -13.46 1.30 -3.46
C ARG A 45 -14.23 2.49 -4.03
N MET A 46 -13.53 3.58 -4.36
CA MET A 46 -14.17 4.79 -4.90
C MET A 46 -14.90 4.55 -6.23
N VAL A 47 -14.34 3.70 -7.10
CA VAL A 47 -14.98 3.33 -8.37
C VAL A 47 -15.93 2.12 -8.24
N ASN A 48 -16.17 1.65 -7.02
CA ASN A 48 -16.98 0.47 -6.70
C ASN A 48 -16.56 -0.78 -7.52
N ARG A 49 -15.29 -1.18 -7.37
CA ARG A 49 -14.67 -2.32 -8.04
C ARG A 49 -13.85 -3.16 -7.06
N THR A 50 -13.75 -4.45 -7.34
CA THR A 50 -12.79 -5.35 -6.70
C THR A 50 -11.40 -5.10 -7.28
N LEU A 51 -10.36 -4.96 -6.46
CA LEU A 51 -8.99 -4.79 -6.97
C LEU A 51 -8.44 -6.15 -7.44
N LEU A 52 -7.92 -6.23 -8.66
CA LEU A 52 -7.15 -7.40 -9.07
C LEU A 52 -5.82 -7.39 -8.33
N MET A 53 -5.53 -8.51 -7.68
CA MET A 53 -4.37 -8.70 -6.84
C MET A 53 -3.09 -8.30 -7.60
N PRO A 54 -2.40 -7.23 -7.20
CA PRO A 54 -1.21 -6.77 -7.90
C PRO A 54 -0.04 -7.69 -7.58
N SER A 55 0.89 -7.83 -8.53
CA SER A 55 2.20 -8.41 -8.26
C SER A 55 3.08 -7.38 -7.55
N LEU A 56 3.80 -7.83 -6.54
CA LEU A 56 4.84 -7.06 -5.87
C LEU A 56 6.16 -7.23 -6.64
N SER A 57 7.16 -6.41 -6.34
CA SER A 57 8.53 -6.61 -6.84
C SER A 57 9.49 -6.88 -5.67
N ALA A 58 10.48 -7.76 -5.89
CA ALA A 58 11.53 -8.07 -4.91
C ALA A 58 12.59 -6.95 -4.80
N SER A 59 12.30 -5.73 -5.23
CA SER A 59 13.31 -4.69 -5.40
C SER A 59 13.83 -4.18 -4.06
N LEU A 60 15.03 -4.62 -3.68
CA LEU A 60 15.83 -3.97 -2.64
C LEU A 60 16.49 -2.68 -3.16
N PHE A 61 16.61 -2.53 -4.49
CA PHE A 61 17.24 -1.39 -5.15
C PHE A 61 16.25 -0.67 -6.06
N TYR A 62 16.07 0.63 -5.90
CA TYR A 62 15.12 1.43 -6.68
C TYR A 62 15.54 1.66 -8.16
N LYS A 63 16.70 1.15 -8.58
CA LYS A 63 17.33 1.45 -9.89
C LYS A 63 17.40 0.29 -10.88
N GLU A 64 17.09 -0.93 -10.46
CA GLU A 64 17.22 -2.12 -11.33
C GLU A 64 15.84 -2.66 -11.68
N THR A 65 15.06 -1.91 -12.46
CA THR A 65 13.67 -2.27 -12.80
C THR A 65 13.56 -3.44 -13.78
N ASP A 66 14.58 -3.70 -14.58
CA ASP A 66 14.50 -4.55 -15.77
C ASP A 66 14.71 -6.05 -15.45
N SER A 67 15.15 -6.37 -14.23
CA SER A 67 15.48 -7.74 -13.79
C SER A 67 14.59 -8.24 -12.63
N LEU A 68 13.55 -7.48 -12.27
CA LEU A 68 12.76 -7.77 -11.07
C LEU A 68 11.75 -8.88 -11.32
N GLN A 69 12.01 -10.03 -10.70
CA GLN A 69 11.03 -11.09 -10.63
C GLN A 69 9.82 -10.62 -9.81
N PRO A 70 8.59 -10.82 -10.32
CA PRO A 70 7.39 -10.54 -9.54
C PRO A 70 7.36 -11.44 -8.32
N VAL A 71 7.03 -10.85 -7.17
CA VAL A 71 6.73 -11.58 -5.94
C VAL A 71 5.21 -11.70 -5.85
N SER A 72 4.71 -12.91 -5.62
CA SER A 72 3.27 -13.10 -5.45
C SER A 72 2.83 -12.43 -4.16
N PHE A 73 1.63 -11.84 -4.16
CA PHE A 73 1.04 -11.32 -2.93
C PHE A 73 0.97 -12.42 -1.86
N ASN A 74 0.65 -13.65 -2.26
CA ASN A 74 0.56 -14.82 -1.38
C ASN A 74 1.90 -15.28 -0.81
N ASP A 75 3.03 -14.83 -1.35
CA ASP A 75 4.36 -15.15 -0.79
C ASP A 75 4.69 -14.25 0.41
N VAL A 76 3.96 -13.14 0.56
CA VAL A 76 4.23 -12.11 1.57
C VAL A 76 3.05 -11.94 2.53
N PHE A 77 1.82 -11.94 2.01
CA PHE A 77 0.60 -11.68 2.75
C PHE A 77 -0.48 -12.75 2.52
N TRP A 78 -1.25 -13.06 3.55
CA TRP A 78 -2.39 -13.98 3.47
C TRP A 78 -3.58 -13.36 2.73
N PHE A 79 -3.83 -13.76 1.48
CA PHE A 79 -4.96 -13.27 0.66
C PHE A 79 -6.33 -13.50 1.30
N GLU A 80 -6.59 -14.70 1.81
CA GLU A 80 -7.89 -15.01 2.42
C GLU A 80 -8.13 -14.19 3.70
N ARG A 81 -7.09 -14.03 4.53
CA ARG A 81 -7.15 -13.15 5.71
C ARG A 81 -7.43 -11.71 5.30
N PHE A 82 -6.74 -11.21 4.28
CA PHE A 82 -6.96 -9.85 3.75
C PHE A 82 -8.44 -9.62 3.42
N ASN A 83 -9.04 -10.52 2.63
CA ASN A 83 -10.44 -10.40 2.23
C ASN A 83 -11.44 -10.61 3.37
N SER A 84 -11.07 -11.36 4.42
CA SER A 84 -11.94 -11.60 5.58
C SER A 84 -11.97 -10.45 6.60
N LEU A 85 -10.86 -9.73 6.81
CA LEU A 85 -10.71 -8.79 7.93
C LEU A 85 -11.55 -7.52 7.79
N ARG A 86 -11.88 -7.12 6.56
CA ARG A 86 -12.65 -5.91 6.25
C ARG A 86 -13.59 -6.17 5.07
N GLU A 87 -14.43 -7.20 5.19
CA GLU A 87 -15.46 -7.49 4.19
C GLU A 87 -16.36 -6.26 3.97
N GLY A 88 -16.61 -5.92 2.71
CA GLY A 88 -17.38 -4.73 2.33
C GLY A 88 -16.56 -3.44 2.23
N PHE A 89 -15.42 -3.33 2.90
CA PHE A 89 -14.57 -2.14 2.82
C PHE A 89 -13.71 -2.10 1.55
N ILE A 90 -12.90 -3.15 1.37
CA ILE A 90 -12.00 -3.37 0.22
C ILE A 90 -12.04 -4.86 -0.13
N ARG A 91 -11.70 -5.23 -1.38
CA ARG A 91 -11.65 -6.64 -1.80
C ARG A 91 -10.58 -6.84 -2.85
N LEU A 92 -9.87 -7.96 -2.75
CA LEU A 92 -8.96 -8.49 -3.76
C LEU A 92 -9.60 -9.67 -4.50
N ALA A 93 -9.23 -9.81 -5.77
CA ALA A 93 -9.52 -10.98 -6.59
C ALA A 93 -8.28 -11.45 -7.32
N HIS A 94 -8.23 -12.74 -7.64
CA HIS A 94 -7.21 -13.29 -8.51
C HIS A 94 -7.52 -12.97 -9.98
N TYR A 95 -6.48 -12.93 -10.83
CA TYR A 95 -6.68 -12.81 -12.27
C TYR A 95 -7.49 -13.98 -12.86
N SER A 96 -7.46 -15.16 -12.22
CA SER A 96 -8.31 -16.31 -12.58
C SER A 96 -9.81 -16.07 -12.39
N ASP A 97 -10.19 -15.08 -11.57
CA ASP A 97 -11.59 -14.72 -11.34
C ASP A 97 -12.18 -13.91 -12.52
N LEU A 98 -11.34 -13.43 -13.43
CA LEU A 98 -11.75 -12.69 -14.62
C LEU A 98 -12.46 -13.62 -15.61
N LYS A 99 -13.74 -13.35 -15.84
CA LYS A 99 -14.53 -13.97 -16.92
C LYS A 99 -14.61 -13.10 -18.18
N ASN A 100 -13.74 -12.08 -18.23
CA ASN A 100 -13.61 -10.98 -19.19
C ASN A 100 -14.65 -10.98 -20.33
N ARG A 101 -15.83 -10.40 -20.09
CA ARG A 101 -16.92 -10.34 -21.09
C ARG A 101 -16.91 -9.05 -21.89
N THR A 102 -16.24 -8.02 -21.38
CA THR A 102 -16.11 -6.72 -22.03
C THR A 102 -14.65 -6.42 -22.37
N ARG A 103 -14.43 -5.38 -23.20
CA ARG A 103 -13.09 -4.80 -23.38
C ARG A 103 -12.60 -4.19 -22.07
N VAL A 104 -11.29 -4.01 -21.93
CA VAL A 104 -10.68 -3.32 -20.80
C VAL A 104 -10.75 -1.81 -21.04
N TYR A 105 -11.31 -1.05 -20.10
CA TYR A 105 -11.27 0.40 -20.13
C TYR A 105 -9.96 0.90 -19.54
N ASN A 106 -9.11 1.51 -20.36
CA ASN A 106 -7.89 2.12 -19.85
C ASN A 106 -8.25 3.50 -19.28
N LEU A 107 -8.24 3.59 -17.95
CA LEU A 107 -8.25 4.87 -17.25
C LEU A 107 -6.90 5.52 -17.50
N ARG A 108 -6.82 6.31 -18.58
CA ARG A 108 -5.66 7.11 -18.90
C ARG A 108 -5.69 8.32 -17.99
N ALA A 109 -4.67 8.47 -17.17
CA ALA A 109 -4.31 9.80 -16.74
C ALA A 109 -3.80 10.50 -18.00
N VAL A 110 -4.59 11.42 -18.58
CA VAL A 110 -4.16 12.22 -19.73
C VAL A 110 -2.78 12.74 -19.40
N GLU A 111 -1.79 12.39 -20.24
CA GLU A 111 -0.42 12.89 -20.13
C GLU A 111 -0.55 14.40 -19.96
N ALA A 112 -0.36 14.87 -18.72
CA ALA A 112 -0.60 16.25 -18.42
C ALA A 112 0.46 16.99 -19.23
N ASN A 113 0.03 17.77 -20.23
CA ASN A 113 0.83 18.55 -21.19
C ASN A 113 1.94 19.37 -20.51
N GLY A 114 2.99 18.73 -19.98
CA GLY A 114 3.96 19.32 -19.05
C GLY A 114 3.42 19.77 -17.68
N LEU A 115 2.15 19.50 -17.33
CA LEU A 115 1.53 20.06 -16.12
C LEU A 115 1.75 19.20 -14.86
N LYS A 116 2.18 19.83 -13.76
CA LYS A 116 2.47 19.20 -12.45
C LYS A 116 1.21 18.57 -11.83
N TRP A 117 1.32 17.35 -11.32
CA TRP A 117 0.29 16.63 -10.56
C TRP A 117 -0.02 17.33 -9.23
N THR A 118 -1.30 17.54 -8.90
CA THR A 118 -1.74 18.16 -7.63
C THR A 118 -2.87 17.36 -6.99
N VAL A 119 -2.96 17.40 -5.66
CA VAL A 119 -3.93 16.62 -4.86
C VAL A 119 -5.36 16.81 -5.38
N GLU A 120 -5.76 18.05 -5.66
CA GLU A 120 -7.13 18.39 -6.03
C GLU A 120 -7.45 17.91 -7.45
N ARG A 121 -6.49 18.06 -8.37
CA ARG A 121 -6.68 17.78 -9.80
C ARG A 121 -6.78 16.29 -10.08
N ASP A 122 -5.97 15.48 -9.40
CA ASP A 122 -5.93 14.05 -9.65
C ASP A 122 -7.23 13.38 -9.18
N LEU A 123 -7.74 13.81 -8.02
CA LEU A 123 -9.02 13.35 -7.49
C LEU A 123 -10.20 13.84 -8.35
N GLU A 124 -10.19 15.11 -8.77
CA GLU A 124 -11.25 15.66 -9.62
C GLU A 124 -11.30 14.96 -10.98
N ARG A 125 -10.15 14.65 -11.59
CA ARG A 125 -10.10 13.87 -12.84
C ARG A 125 -10.67 12.47 -12.67
N LEU A 126 -10.38 11.81 -11.55
CA LEU A 126 -10.96 10.51 -11.23
C LEU A 126 -12.50 10.61 -11.08
N LYS A 127 -13.00 11.62 -10.37
CA LYS A 127 -14.44 11.90 -10.26
C LYS A 127 -15.08 12.14 -11.62
N GLN A 128 -14.48 12.98 -12.45
CA GLN A 128 -14.99 13.25 -13.80
C GLN A 128 -15.01 12.00 -14.68
N SER A 129 -14.03 11.11 -14.54
CA SER A 129 -14.01 9.83 -15.25
C SER A 129 -15.13 8.89 -14.79
N ILE A 130 -15.51 8.94 -13.51
CA ILE A 130 -16.64 8.19 -12.94
C ILE A 130 -17.99 8.78 -13.41
N ILE A 131 -18.09 10.11 -13.47
CA ILE A 131 -19.34 10.81 -13.79
C ILE A 131 -19.62 10.76 -15.30
N ASN A 132 -18.60 11.04 -16.12
CA ASN A 132 -18.74 11.24 -17.56
C ASN A 132 -18.23 10.05 -18.40
N GLY A 133 -17.46 9.14 -17.79
CA GLY A 133 -16.83 8.04 -18.52
C GLY A 133 -17.71 6.79 -18.61
N PRO A 134 -17.47 5.90 -19.59
CA PRO A 134 -18.20 4.64 -19.75
C PRO A 134 -17.73 3.57 -18.75
N ILE A 135 -17.23 3.96 -17.57
CA ILE A 135 -16.64 3.08 -16.56
C ILE A 135 -17.61 1.95 -16.17
N GLU A 136 -18.90 2.24 -16.11
CA GLU A 136 -19.92 1.24 -15.78
C GLU A 136 -20.16 0.20 -16.87
N MET A 137 -19.81 0.49 -18.11
CA MET A 137 -19.97 -0.45 -19.23
C MET A 137 -18.86 -1.49 -19.32
N HIS A 138 -17.83 -1.39 -18.48
CA HIS A 138 -16.66 -2.26 -18.54
C HIS A 138 -16.52 -3.06 -17.24
N ASP A 139 -16.31 -4.36 -17.41
CA ASP A 139 -16.02 -5.29 -16.33
C ASP A 139 -14.65 -5.01 -15.72
N VAL A 140 -13.69 -4.54 -16.51
CA VAL A 140 -12.32 -4.26 -16.06
C VAL A 140 -11.92 -2.85 -16.44
N ILE A 141 -11.48 -2.09 -15.44
CA ILE A 141 -10.84 -0.79 -15.60
C ILE A 141 -9.36 -0.98 -15.30
N ARG A 142 -8.48 -0.59 -16.22
CA ARG A 142 -7.03 -0.61 -16.00
C ARG A 142 -6.52 0.80 -15.78
N VAL A 143 -5.77 1.03 -14.71
CA VAL A 143 -5.05 2.29 -14.55
C VAL A 143 -3.79 2.25 -15.41
N ALA A 144 -3.77 3.05 -16.48
CA ALA A 144 -2.70 3.08 -17.47
C ALA A 144 -1.80 4.32 -17.29
N GLY A 145 -0.48 4.15 -17.46
CA GLY A 145 0.52 5.23 -17.39
C GLY A 145 1.68 4.94 -16.43
N LYS A 146 2.53 5.95 -16.19
CA LYS A 146 3.66 5.90 -15.23
C LYS A 146 3.23 5.87 -13.76
N ILE A 147 1.94 6.05 -13.49
CA ILE A 147 1.42 6.28 -12.15
C ILE A 147 0.12 5.47 -12.01
N PRO A 148 0.17 4.29 -11.39
CA PRO A 148 -1.05 3.50 -11.23
C PRO A 148 -2.00 4.08 -10.19
N PHE A 149 -1.61 5.11 -9.40
CA PHE A 149 -2.46 5.69 -8.36
C PHE A 149 -2.17 7.18 -8.15
N LEU A 150 -3.22 7.96 -7.92
CA LEU A 150 -3.23 9.18 -7.09
C LEU A 150 -1.87 9.42 -6.38
N TRP A 151 -1.02 10.28 -6.95
CA TRP A 151 0.40 10.39 -6.56
C TRP A 151 0.56 10.92 -5.13
N HIS A 152 -0.40 11.74 -4.71
CA HIS A 152 -0.49 12.27 -3.37
C HIS A 152 -1.36 11.36 -2.49
N ASP A 153 -1.36 11.61 -1.20
CA ASP A 153 -2.33 10.96 -0.32
C ASP A 153 -3.63 11.76 -0.35
N HIS A 154 -4.65 11.21 -1.02
CA HIS A 154 -5.98 11.85 -1.14
C HIS A 154 -6.98 11.26 -0.14
N TRP A 155 -6.60 10.17 0.52
CA TRP A 155 -7.48 9.46 1.43
C TRP A 155 -7.19 9.84 2.88
N PRO A 156 -8.20 9.85 3.74
CA PRO A 156 -7.99 9.99 5.18
C PRO A 156 -7.00 8.94 5.72
N VAL A 157 -6.14 9.34 6.65
CA VAL A 157 -5.16 8.43 7.31
C VAL A 157 -5.83 7.19 7.90
N LYS A 158 -7.05 7.33 8.44
CA LYS A 158 -7.85 6.21 8.97
C LYS A 158 -8.14 5.12 7.92
N ASP A 159 -8.31 5.51 6.65
CA ASP A 159 -8.65 4.57 5.58
C ASP A 159 -7.40 3.81 5.11
N TYR A 160 -6.24 4.48 5.08
CA TYR A 160 -4.95 3.81 4.91
C TYR A 160 -4.69 2.79 6.01
N ALA A 161 -4.90 3.17 7.28
CA ALA A 161 -4.73 2.28 8.42
C ALA A 161 -5.60 1.03 8.28
N ARG A 162 -6.88 1.18 7.90
CA ARG A 162 -7.79 0.05 7.64
C ARG A 162 -7.25 -0.92 6.58
N VAL A 163 -6.65 -0.40 5.49
CA VAL A 163 -6.04 -1.27 4.47
C VAL A 163 -4.80 -1.99 5.04
N PHE A 164 -3.94 -1.28 5.76
CA PHE A 164 -2.71 -1.85 6.30
C PHE A 164 -2.96 -2.91 7.37
N GLU A 165 -4.01 -2.78 8.17
CA GLU A 165 -4.46 -3.80 9.13
C GLU A 165 -4.85 -5.12 8.44
N CYS A 166 -5.23 -5.08 7.16
CA CYS A 166 -5.56 -6.28 6.38
C CYS A 166 -4.31 -7.02 5.86
N LEU A 167 -3.14 -6.37 5.84
CA LEU A 167 -1.89 -6.94 5.34
C LEU A 167 -1.25 -7.85 6.40
N VAL A 168 -1.81 -9.05 6.55
CA VAL A 168 -1.30 -10.08 7.46
C VAL A 168 -0.18 -10.86 6.78
N LEU A 169 1.00 -10.89 7.39
CA LEU A 169 2.15 -11.66 6.89
C LEU A 169 1.87 -13.16 6.88
N VAL A 170 2.44 -13.88 5.91
CA VAL A 170 2.40 -15.34 5.89
C VAL A 170 3.19 -15.96 7.05
N ASP A 171 2.78 -17.17 7.44
CA ASP A 171 3.30 -17.86 8.62
C ASP A 171 4.81 -18.10 8.53
N GLU A 172 5.33 -18.33 7.33
CA GLU A 172 6.75 -18.56 7.07
C GLU A 172 7.59 -17.36 7.51
N ILE A 173 7.15 -16.13 7.16
CA ILE A 173 7.83 -14.89 7.53
C ILE A 173 7.71 -14.67 9.04
N SER A 174 6.52 -14.84 9.60
CA SER A 174 6.29 -14.69 11.05
C SER A 174 7.13 -15.65 11.88
N LYS A 175 7.20 -16.93 11.48
CA LYS A 175 8.02 -17.96 12.15
C LYS A 175 9.50 -17.60 12.11
N GLU A 176 10.00 -17.06 10.99
CA GLU A 176 11.40 -16.66 10.89
C GLU A 176 11.70 -15.44 11.77
N ALA A 177 10.79 -14.46 11.84
CA ALA A 177 10.90 -13.33 12.75
C ALA A 177 10.91 -13.79 14.23
N ASP A 178 10.06 -14.74 14.59
CA ASP A 178 10.01 -15.31 15.95
C ASP A 178 11.31 -16.03 16.33
N LYS A 179 11.96 -16.73 15.38
CA LYS A 179 13.29 -17.32 15.61
C LYS A 179 14.33 -16.24 15.91
N VAL A 180 14.35 -15.14 15.16
CA VAL A 180 15.28 -14.03 15.40
C VAL A 180 15.04 -13.42 16.78
N VAL A 181 13.78 -13.12 17.12
CA VAL A 181 13.41 -12.54 18.42
C VAL A 181 13.77 -13.49 19.58
N SER A 182 13.52 -14.79 19.43
CA SER A 182 13.87 -15.78 20.46
C SER A 182 15.39 -15.87 20.69
N LYS A 183 16.19 -15.77 19.62
CA LYS A 183 17.66 -15.72 19.71
C LYS A 183 18.15 -14.46 20.42
N ILE A 184 17.61 -13.29 20.08
CA ILE A 184 17.94 -12.01 20.75
C ILE A 184 17.63 -12.10 22.25
N ARG A 185 16.43 -12.58 22.60
CA ARG A 185 16.01 -12.75 24.00
C ARG A 185 16.89 -13.74 24.76
N ARG A 186 17.31 -14.84 24.12
CA ARG A 186 18.22 -15.82 24.72
C ARG A 186 19.59 -15.19 25.04
N MET A 187 20.15 -14.43 24.09
CA MET A 187 21.41 -13.71 24.32
C MET A 187 21.29 -12.69 25.45
N GLY A 188 20.18 -11.94 25.50
CA GLY A 188 19.92 -11.00 26.59
C GLY A 188 19.83 -11.66 27.97
N ARG A 189 19.24 -12.87 28.06
CA ARG A 189 19.22 -13.63 29.33
C ARG A 189 20.61 -14.10 29.74
N GLN A 190 21.41 -14.58 28.79
CA GLN A 190 22.77 -15.04 29.07
C GLN A 190 23.64 -13.90 29.65
N LEU A 191 23.59 -12.71 29.03
CA LEU A 191 24.32 -11.54 29.51
C LEU A 191 23.91 -11.10 30.92
N ARG A 192 22.61 -11.20 31.26
CA ARG A 192 22.12 -10.91 32.62
C ARG A 192 22.61 -11.92 33.64
N SER A 193 22.58 -13.21 33.30
CA SER A 193 23.08 -14.26 34.18
C SER A 193 24.60 -14.15 34.42
N GLU A 194 25.35 -13.72 33.41
CA GLU A 194 26.80 -13.46 33.53
C GLU A 194 27.10 -12.22 34.38
N ALA A 195 26.21 -11.22 34.39
CA ALA A 195 26.33 -10.00 35.18
C ALA A 195 25.92 -10.17 36.67
N GLY A 196 25.58 -11.37 37.13
CA GLY A 196 25.19 -11.64 38.52
C GLY A 196 23.77 -11.19 38.88
N GLU A 197 22.99 -10.67 37.93
CA GLU A 197 21.54 -10.54 38.07
C GLU A 197 20.95 -11.94 37.97
N GLY A 198 20.59 -12.54 39.12
CA GLY A 198 20.16 -13.93 39.23
C GLY A 198 19.14 -14.36 38.16
N SER A 199 19.14 -15.67 37.86
CA SER A 199 18.27 -16.37 36.88
C SER A 199 16.78 -16.05 37.07
N SER A 200 16.33 -14.91 36.57
CA SER A 200 14.93 -14.55 36.56
C SER A 200 14.30 -15.10 35.28
N LEU A 201 13.14 -15.74 35.43
CA LEU A 201 12.30 -16.20 34.32
C LEU A 201 11.72 -15.05 33.48
N GLN A 202 12.05 -13.78 33.81
CA GLN A 202 11.54 -12.64 33.06
C GLN A 202 12.12 -12.59 31.65
N LEU A 203 11.28 -12.19 30.71
CA LEU A 203 11.67 -11.90 29.35
C LEU A 203 12.73 -10.80 29.34
N ALA A 204 13.92 -11.08 28.77
CA ALA A 204 14.92 -10.06 28.56
C ALA A 204 14.33 -8.96 27.64
N PRO A 205 14.22 -7.70 28.11
CA PRO A 205 13.71 -6.62 27.29
C PRO A 205 14.69 -6.34 26.16
N TYR A 206 14.17 -5.93 25.01
CA TYR A 206 14.96 -5.45 23.88
C TYR A 206 14.29 -4.20 23.30
N VAL A 207 15.10 -3.36 22.66
CA VAL A 207 14.65 -2.19 21.92
C VAL A 207 14.97 -2.43 20.45
N THR A 208 13.99 -2.18 19.57
CA THR A 208 14.19 -2.22 18.12
C THR A 208 14.31 -0.79 17.61
N VAL A 209 15.37 -0.51 16.87
CA VAL A 209 15.60 0.79 16.24
C VAL A 209 15.69 0.58 14.72
N HIS A 210 14.82 1.24 13.97
CA HIS A 210 14.91 1.28 12.51
C HIS A 210 15.72 2.53 12.12
N ILE A 211 16.96 2.32 11.68
CA ILE A 211 17.88 3.39 11.29
C ILE A 211 17.92 3.47 9.76
N ASN A 212 17.56 4.63 9.20
CA ASN A 212 17.73 4.89 7.77
C ASN A 212 18.76 6.02 7.57
N ILE A 213 20.01 5.63 7.31
CA ILE A 213 21.14 6.55 7.13
C ILE A 213 21.41 6.90 5.67
N GLN A 214 20.61 6.38 4.73
CA GLN A 214 20.82 6.61 3.29
C GLN A 214 20.30 7.98 2.81
N TRP A 215 19.60 8.72 3.67
CA TRP A 215 19.22 10.10 3.43
C TRP A 215 20.24 11.03 4.09
N PRO A 216 21.22 11.59 3.35
CA PRO A 216 21.85 12.81 3.79
C PRO A 216 20.77 13.89 3.79
N CYS A 217 20.19 14.16 4.95
CA CYS A 217 19.33 15.32 5.13
C CYS A 217 20.16 16.55 4.78
N TYR A 218 19.73 17.31 3.76
CA TYR A 218 19.93 18.75 3.72
C TYR A 218 19.22 19.36 4.94
N ALA A 219 19.79 19.15 6.12
CA ALA A 219 19.41 19.73 7.40
C ALA A 219 20.58 20.60 7.88
N TYR A 220 20.99 21.53 7.03
CA TYR A 220 21.81 22.69 7.38
C TYR A 220 21.15 23.89 6.73
N SER A 221 20.16 24.48 7.39
CA SER A 221 19.66 25.85 7.12
C SER A 221 18.60 26.35 8.11
N ILE A 222 18.26 25.64 9.20
CA ILE A 222 17.42 26.22 10.29
C ILE A 222 17.96 25.74 11.63
N ALA A 223 19.15 26.23 12.01
CA ALA A 223 19.65 26.30 13.39
C ALA A 223 21.02 26.99 13.43
N ALA A 224 21.13 28.15 12.78
CA ALA A 224 22.16 29.13 13.09
C ALA A 224 21.53 30.49 12.84
N GLY A 225 20.71 30.91 13.79
CA GLY A 225 20.46 32.32 13.98
C GLY A 225 21.74 32.94 14.51
N GLU A 226 22.59 33.41 13.61
CA GLU A 226 23.63 34.39 13.93
C GLU A 226 23.34 35.61 13.06
N THR A 227 22.60 36.52 13.70
CA THR A 227 22.66 37.98 13.60
C THR A 227 23.25 38.57 12.30
N ASN A 228 22.36 39.10 11.48
CA ASN A 228 22.65 40.29 10.69
C ASN A 228 22.90 41.47 11.64
N ASP A 229 24.04 42.14 11.46
CA ASP A 229 24.17 43.59 11.18
C ASP A 229 25.53 44.12 11.68
N PRO A 230 26.09 45.21 11.11
CA PRO A 230 25.88 45.82 9.79
C PRO A 230 27.11 45.77 8.86
#